data_AF-A0A517SCK6-F1
#
_entry.id   AF-A0A517SCK6-F1
#
_cell.length_a   1.000
_cell.length_b   1.000
_cell.length_c   1.000
_cell.angle_alpha   90.00
_cell.angle_beta   90.00
_cell.angle_gamma   90.00
#
_symmetry.space_group_name_H-M   'P 1'
#
loop_
_entity.id
_entity.type
_entity.pdbx_description
1 polymer ?
#
loop_
_entity_poly.entity_id
_entity_poly.type
_entity_poly.pdbx_seq_one_letter_code
_entity_poly.pdbx_strand_id
1 'polypeptide(L)'
;MSRLLRTGLCMAVMLSCAAAPAGVGKLVKEAVEAASGKLAREGVEEGVERLGAKAASLAARYGDDLVASAVRRAGPKAADLALDAGEHAGLALNLLARHGDDAVALVRRAGACELVAKFGDDAAVAILKHGSLGERVVYELGEQGAKALAGLSGQNARRLVMMAQEGSLSVPLLDVVAKYGERGLEIVWKHKAALATGATLAAFLADPEPFINGSVELGTTVVEGVVEPVLTEVVAPIASLPAVVGAEVARGVNWTLLFLAGGTGLAGALYLRGRPLVPTLVASRLGVALRRLVAERMRRR
;
A
#
# COMPACT_ATOMS: atom_id res chain seq x y z
N MET A 1 35.08 11.35 -46.73
CA MET A 1 36.00 10.82 -45.69
C MET A 1 35.35 10.62 -44.30
N SER A 2 34.04 10.79 -44.12
CA SER A 2 33.37 10.68 -42.80
C SER A 2 32.74 9.31 -42.46
N ARG A 3 32.72 8.35 -43.41
CA ARG A 3 32.11 7.02 -43.21
C ARG A 3 33.09 5.93 -42.75
N LEU A 4 34.40 6.16 -42.88
CA LEU A 4 35.45 5.21 -42.46
C LEU A 4 35.89 5.39 -41.00
N LEU A 5 35.55 6.51 -40.36
CA LEU A 5 35.89 6.76 -38.94
C LEU A 5 34.87 6.16 -37.95
N ARG A 6 33.66 5.80 -38.39
CA ARG A 6 32.63 5.23 -37.50
C ARG A 6 32.73 3.71 -37.32
N THR A 7 33.32 2.99 -38.27
CA THR A 7 33.51 1.54 -38.17
C THR A 7 34.71 1.14 -37.32
N GLY A 8 35.69 2.02 -37.13
CA GLY A 8 36.87 1.77 -36.29
C GLY A 8 36.60 1.84 -34.78
N LEU A 9 35.58 2.57 -34.33
CA LEU A 9 35.28 2.76 -32.90
C LEU A 9 34.42 1.63 -32.32
N CYS A 10 33.70 0.86 -33.14
CA CYS A 10 32.90 -0.27 -32.66
C CYS A 10 33.74 -1.54 -32.36
N MET A 11 34.97 -1.65 -32.89
CA MET A 11 35.79 -2.85 -32.67
C MET A 11 36.64 -2.80 -31.39
N ALA A 12 36.81 -1.62 -30.77
CA ALA A 12 37.58 -1.47 -29.54
C ALA A 12 36.78 -1.73 -28.24
N VAL A 13 35.44 -1.78 -28.31
CA VAL A 13 34.57 -2.02 -27.13
C VAL A 13 34.30 -3.51 -26.88
N MET A 14 34.58 -4.39 -27.87
CA MET A 14 34.40 -5.84 -27.71
C MET A 14 35.59 -6.55 -27.05
N LEU A 15 36.68 -5.84 -26.75
CA LEU A 15 37.90 -6.42 -26.16
C LEU A 15 38.13 -6.02 -24.68
N SER A 16 37.04 -5.72 -23.94
CA SER A 16 37.08 -5.49 -22.49
C SER A 16 36.35 -6.56 -21.67
N CYS A 17 36.04 -7.73 -22.27
CA CYS A 17 35.39 -8.82 -21.55
C CYS A 17 36.40 -9.92 -21.21
N ALA A 18 36.28 -10.47 -20.00
CA ALA A 18 37.03 -11.59 -19.43
C ALA A 18 38.41 -11.30 -18.78
N ALA A 19 38.46 -10.32 -17.87
CA ALA A 19 39.14 -10.56 -16.61
C ALA A 19 38.07 -10.90 -15.57
N ALA A 20 37.68 -12.18 -15.49
CA ALA A 20 36.82 -12.65 -14.40
C ALA A 20 37.57 -12.35 -13.08
N PRO A 21 37.00 -11.58 -12.14
CA PRO A 21 37.72 -11.27 -10.92
C PRO A 21 37.93 -12.58 -10.16
N ALA A 22 39.20 -12.93 -9.90
CA ALA A 22 39.61 -14.17 -9.26
C ALA A 22 39.08 -14.35 -7.81
N GLY A 23 38.28 -13.39 -7.30
CA GLY A 23 37.63 -13.43 -5.99
C GLY A 23 36.17 -13.86 -5.99
N VAL A 24 35.48 -13.86 -7.15
CA VAL A 24 34.00 -13.98 -7.23
C VAL A 24 33.46 -15.35 -6.79
N GLY A 25 34.34 -16.34 -6.63
CA GLY A 25 33.94 -17.71 -6.30
C GLY A 25 33.87 -18.03 -4.81
N LYS A 26 34.64 -17.38 -3.94
CA LYS A 26 34.95 -17.99 -2.63
C LYS A 26 33.75 -18.05 -1.68
N LEU A 27 33.04 -16.93 -1.50
CA LEU A 27 31.88 -16.86 -0.59
C LEU A 27 30.71 -17.72 -1.09
N VAL A 28 30.47 -17.69 -2.41
CA VAL A 28 29.45 -18.51 -3.05
C VAL A 28 29.80 -19.99 -2.93
N LYS A 29 31.06 -20.37 -3.18
CA LYS A 29 31.55 -21.74 -3.03
C LYS A 29 31.39 -22.23 -1.59
N GLU A 30 31.81 -21.45 -0.60
CA GLU A 30 31.62 -21.79 0.82
C GLU A 30 30.14 -21.94 1.19
N ALA A 31 29.26 -21.06 0.68
CA ALA A 31 27.82 -21.16 0.91
C ALA A 31 27.22 -22.41 0.24
N VAL A 32 27.64 -22.72 -0.98
CA VAL A 32 27.23 -23.92 -1.71
C VAL A 32 27.75 -25.19 -1.02
N GLU A 33 28.99 -25.21 -0.55
CA GLU A 33 29.58 -26.33 0.20
C GLU A 33 28.89 -26.53 1.56
N ALA A 34 28.57 -25.45 2.27
CA ALA A 34 27.82 -25.53 3.52
C ALA A 34 26.38 -26.04 3.29
N ALA A 35 25.75 -25.64 2.20
CA ALA A 35 24.42 -26.12 1.81
C ALA A 35 24.47 -27.57 1.30
N SER A 36 25.52 -27.94 0.54
CA SER A 36 25.69 -29.28 -0.01
C SER A 36 26.12 -30.29 1.04
N GLY A 37 26.81 -29.90 2.12
CA GLY A 37 27.10 -30.79 3.25
C GLY A 37 25.83 -31.41 3.87
N LYS A 38 24.67 -30.73 3.74
CA LYS A 38 23.37 -31.29 4.11
C LYS A 38 22.81 -32.28 3.08
N LEU A 39 23.11 -32.07 1.79
CA LEU A 39 22.69 -32.93 0.66
C LEU A 39 23.65 -34.11 0.39
N ALA A 40 24.92 -34.02 0.79
CA ALA A 40 25.95 -35.04 0.56
C ALA A 40 25.63 -36.36 1.27
N ARG A 41 24.76 -36.33 2.29
CA ARG A 41 24.20 -37.55 2.90
C ARG A 41 23.30 -38.34 1.94
N GLU A 42 22.88 -37.74 0.83
CA GLU A 42 21.96 -38.32 -0.16
C GLU A 42 22.63 -38.65 -1.52
N GLY A 43 23.96 -38.47 -1.66
CA GLY A 43 24.74 -39.08 -2.75
C GLY A 43 24.62 -38.44 -4.15
N VAL A 44 24.43 -37.12 -4.27
CA VAL A 44 24.24 -36.44 -5.58
C VAL A 44 25.40 -35.49 -5.90
N GLU A 45 26.52 -36.00 -6.42
CA GLU A 45 27.67 -35.18 -6.86
C GLU A 45 27.32 -34.26 -8.04
N GLU A 46 26.55 -34.73 -9.04
CA GLU A 46 26.12 -33.92 -10.18
C GLU A 46 25.31 -32.67 -9.79
N GLY A 47 24.64 -32.72 -8.64
CA GLY A 47 23.83 -31.61 -8.13
C GLY A 47 24.68 -30.43 -7.67
N VAL A 48 25.85 -30.70 -7.09
CA VAL A 48 26.75 -29.68 -6.55
C VAL A 48 27.40 -28.86 -7.66
N GLU A 49 27.84 -29.51 -8.73
CA GLU A 49 28.44 -28.83 -9.88
C GLU A 49 27.43 -27.93 -10.60
N ARG A 50 26.21 -28.42 -10.84
CA ARG A 50 25.14 -27.63 -11.46
C ARG A 50 24.76 -26.44 -10.58
N LEU A 51 24.65 -26.64 -9.27
CA LEU A 51 24.35 -25.57 -8.33
C LEU A 51 25.47 -24.52 -8.29
N GLY A 52 26.73 -24.95 -8.27
CA GLY A 52 27.89 -24.07 -8.32
C GLY A 52 27.91 -23.21 -9.58
N ALA A 53 27.63 -23.78 -10.75
CA ALA A 53 27.56 -23.05 -12.00
C ALA A 53 26.42 -22.01 -12.01
N LYS A 54 25.22 -22.39 -11.52
CA LYS A 54 24.08 -21.48 -11.38
C LYS A 54 24.39 -20.33 -10.42
N ALA A 55 24.95 -20.65 -9.26
CA ALA A 55 25.30 -19.66 -8.25
C ALA A 55 26.39 -18.70 -8.75
N ALA A 56 27.42 -19.21 -9.45
CA ALA A 56 28.45 -18.37 -10.08
C ALA A 56 27.86 -17.43 -11.14
N SER A 57 26.92 -17.91 -11.96
CA SER A 57 26.22 -17.08 -12.95
C SER A 57 25.38 -15.97 -12.30
N LEU A 58 24.66 -16.29 -11.22
CA LEU A 58 23.90 -15.29 -10.46
C LEU A 58 24.83 -14.29 -9.76
N ALA A 59 25.93 -14.77 -9.21
CA ALA A 59 26.88 -13.95 -8.47
C ALA A 59 27.61 -12.95 -9.39
N ALA A 60 27.95 -13.38 -10.61
CA ALA A 60 28.46 -12.49 -11.64
C ALA A 60 27.49 -11.35 -12.03
N ARG A 61 26.18 -11.55 -11.84
CA ARG A 61 25.14 -10.54 -12.17
C ARG A 61 24.72 -9.68 -10.99
N TYR A 62 24.60 -10.26 -9.81
CA TYR A 62 23.95 -9.65 -8.64
C TYR A 62 24.86 -9.53 -7.41
N GLY A 63 26.11 -10.01 -7.50
CA GLY A 63 27.10 -9.98 -6.42
C GLY A 63 27.11 -11.24 -5.56
N ASP A 64 28.32 -11.63 -5.13
CA ASP A 64 28.57 -12.84 -4.35
C ASP A 64 27.89 -12.83 -2.99
N ASP A 65 27.94 -11.69 -2.30
CA ASP A 65 27.41 -11.53 -0.94
C ASP A 65 25.91 -11.81 -0.90
N LEU A 66 25.18 -11.31 -1.91
CA LEU A 66 23.74 -11.46 -2.00
C LEU A 66 23.36 -12.92 -2.28
N VAL A 67 24.03 -13.56 -3.24
CA VAL A 67 23.81 -14.97 -3.58
C VAL A 67 24.18 -15.88 -2.41
N ALA A 68 25.32 -15.65 -1.78
CA ALA A 68 25.76 -16.41 -0.62
C ALA A 68 24.78 -16.26 0.56
N SER A 69 24.30 -15.05 0.83
CA SER A 69 23.30 -14.79 1.88
C SER A 69 21.98 -15.50 1.60
N ALA A 70 21.48 -15.42 0.36
CA ALA A 70 20.27 -16.11 -0.06
C ALA A 70 20.39 -17.64 0.06
N VAL A 71 21.50 -18.23 -0.41
CA VAL A 71 21.74 -19.68 -0.33
C VAL A 71 21.90 -20.14 1.12
N ARG A 72 22.55 -19.35 1.98
CA ARG A 72 22.68 -19.68 3.42
C ARG A 72 21.34 -19.66 4.14
N ARG A 73 20.44 -18.73 3.77
CA ARG A 73 19.15 -18.50 4.44
C ARG A 73 18.00 -19.37 3.91
N ALA A 74 17.91 -19.55 2.60
CA ALA A 74 16.84 -20.30 1.92
C ALA A 74 17.31 -21.62 1.29
N GLY A 75 18.58 -21.98 1.50
CA GLY A 75 19.17 -23.21 1.00
C GLY A 75 19.50 -23.21 -0.50
N PRO A 76 19.84 -24.40 -1.05
CA PRO A 76 20.33 -24.54 -2.43
C PRO A 76 19.26 -24.19 -3.48
N LYS A 77 17.97 -24.32 -3.13
CA LYS A 77 16.85 -23.96 -4.01
C LYS A 77 16.79 -22.46 -4.31
N ALA A 78 17.47 -21.62 -3.54
CA ALA A 78 17.51 -20.17 -3.77
C ALA A 78 18.03 -19.81 -5.17
N ALA A 79 19.02 -20.54 -5.68
CA ALA A 79 19.57 -20.30 -7.01
C ALA A 79 18.55 -20.62 -8.12
N ASP A 80 17.83 -21.73 -7.99
CA ASP A 80 16.79 -22.12 -8.95
C ASP A 80 15.63 -21.11 -8.94
N LEU A 81 15.15 -20.75 -7.74
CA LEU A 81 14.07 -19.77 -7.59
C LEU A 81 14.44 -18.39 -8.16
N ALA A 82 15.70 -17.97 -7.98
CA ALA A 82 16.18 -16.72 -8.55
C ALA A 82 16.23 -16.78 -10.09
N LEU A 83 16.69 -17.90 -10.67
CA LEU A 83 16.71 -18.07 -12.12
C LEU A 83 15.30 -18.12 -12.70
N ASP A 84 14.39 -18.84 -12.05
CA ASP A 84 12.97 -18.94 -12.44
C ASP A 84 12.26 -17.58 -12.37
N ALA A 85 12.68 -16.70 -11.46
CA ALA A 85 12.15 -15.33 -11.35
C ALA A 85 12.58 -14.39 -12.50
N GLY A 86 13.50 -14.82 -13.38
CA GLY A 86 13.86 -14.10 -14.60
C GLY A 86 14.35 -12.67 -14.36
N GLU A 87 13.62 -11.68 -14.87
CA GLU A 87 13.94 -10.25 -14.71
C GLU A 87 13.93 -9.79 -13.24
N HIS A 88 13.21 -10.51 -12.37
CA HIS A 88 13.14 -10.25 -10.93
C HIS A 88 14.15 -11.07 -10.11
N ALA A 89 15.14 -11.72 -10.72
CA ALA A 89 16.11 -12.56 -10.02
C ALA A 89 16.85 -11.82 -8.87
N GLY A 90 17.26 -10.58 -9.09
CA GLY A 90 17.91 -9.77 -8.04
C GLY A 90 16.99 -9.47 -6.85
N LEU A 91 15.71 -9.19 -7.13
CA LEU A 91 14.70 -9.00 -6.09
C LEU A 91 14.43 -10.30 -5.33
N ALA A 92 14.28 -11.41 -6.05
CA ALA A 92 14.09 -12.74 -5.46
C ALA A 92 15.25 -13.11 -4.52
N LEU A 93 16.50 -12.88 -4.94
CA LEU A 93 17.68 -13.11 -4.10
C LEU A 93 17.65 -12.23 -2.84
N ASN A 94 17.26 -10.97 -2.95
CA ASN A 94 17.16 -10.06 -1.80
C ASN A 94 16.10 -10.53 -0.80
N LEU A 95 14.92 -10.94 -1.29
CA LEU A 95 13.86 -11.48 -0.46
C LEU A 95 14.29 -12.76 0.26
N LEU A 96 14.95 -13.68 -0.45
CA LEU A 96 15.47 -14.93 0.12
C LEU A 96 16.61 -14.67 1.12
N ALA A 97 17.47 -13.68 0.86
CA ALA A 97 18.53 -13.30 1.79
C ALA A 97 18.00 -12.68 3.09
N ARG A 98 16.90 -11.91 3.02
CA ARG A 98 16.28 -11.26 4.18
C ARG A 98 15.37 -12.18 4.98
N HIS A 99 14.48 -12.90 4.30
CA HIS A 99 13.41 -13.67 4.91
C HIS A 99 13.62 -15.20 4.85
N GLY A 100 14.66 -15.67 4.18
CA GLY A 100 14.97 -17.10 4.10
C GLY A 100 13.87 -17.92 3.43
N ASP A 101 13.57 -19.09 4.00
CA ASP A 101 12.59 -20.04 3.46
C ASP A 101 11.17 -19.46 3.40
N ASP A 102 10.81 -18.51 4.26
CA ASP A 102 9.49 -17.88 4.25
C ASP A 102 9.22 -17.16 2.92
N ALA A 103 10.27 -16.61 2.28
CA ALA A 103 10.16 -15.94 0.99
C ALA A 103 9.94 -16.88 -0.20
N VAL A 104 10.14 -18.19 -0.05
CA VAL A 104 10.03 -19.14 -1.18
C VAL A 104 8.63 -19.12 -1.81
N ALA A 105 7.58 -19.07 -0.98
CA ALA A 105 6.20 -19.02 -1.47
C ALA A 105 5.87 -17.70 -2.18
N LEU A 106 6.49 -16.59 -1.77
CA LEU A 106 6.35 -15.30 -2.42
C LEU A 106 7.09 -15.27 -3.76
N VAL A 107 8.36 -15.68 -3.79
CA VAL A 107 9.20 -15.65 -5.01
C VAL A 107 8.62 -16.48 -6.15
N ARG A 108 7.92 -17.59 -5.84
CA ARG A 108 7.24 -18.42 -6.83
C ARG A 108 6.05 -17.75 -7.52
N ARG A 109 5.54 -16.64 -6.98
CA ARG A 109 4.36 -15.93 -7.49
C ARG A 109 4.81 -14.65 -8.17
N ALA A 110 4.81 -14.65 -9.51
CA ALA A 110 5.24 -13.49 -10.30
C ALA A 110 4.51 -12.20 -9.91
N GLY A 111 3.18 -12.26 -9.74
CA GLY A 111 2.38 -11.10 -9.32
C GLY A 111 2.78 -10.55 -7.93
N ALA A 112 3.21 -11.41 -7.00
CA ALA A 112 3.70 -10.97 -5.70
C ALA A 112 5.06 -10.25 -5.84
N CYS A 113 5.98 -10.80 -6.63
CA CYS A 113 7.26 -10.16 -6.94
C CYS A 113 7.07 -8.79 -7.61
N GLU A 114 6.09 -8.64 -8.50
CA GLU A 114 5.77 -7.34 -9.12
C GLU A 114 5.28 -6.32 -8.09
N LEU A 115 4.43 -6.72 -7.15
CA LEU A 115 3.95 -5.84 -6.08
C LEU A 115 5.10 -5.41 -5.18
N VAL A 116 6.00 -6.33 -4.81
CA VAL A 116 7.19 -6.01 -4.02
C VAL A 116 8.15 -5.13 -4.81
N ALA A 117 8.32 -5.34 -6.12
CA ALA A 117 9.14 -4.48 -6.96
C ALA A 117 8.60 -3.04 -6.98
N LYS A 118 7.28 -2.87 -6.96
CA LYS A 118 6.60 -1.56 -7.00
C LYS A 118 6.59 -0.85 -5.65
N PHE A 119 6.32 -1.58 -4.56
CA PHE A 119 6.02 -1.00 -3.25
C PHE A 119 7.08 -1.31 -2.17
N GLY A 120 8.11 -2.08 -2.50
CA GLY A 120 9.26 -2.33 -1.63
C GLY A 120 9.04 -3.39 -0.55
N ASP A 121 9.88 -3.29 0.49
CA ASP A 121 10.00 -4.30 1.56
C ASP A 121 8.74 -4.44 2.41
N ASP A 122 8.01 -3.33 2.64
CA ASP A 122 6.75 -3.35 3.38
C ASP A 122 5.71 -4.25 2.70
N ALA A 123 5.68 -4.25 1.36
CA ALA A 123 4.82 -5.15 0.60
C ALA A 123 5.25 -6.61 0.76
N ALA A 124 6.57 -6.89 0.79
CA ALA A 124 7.07 -8.23 1.04
C ALA A 124 6.63 -8.71 2.43
N VAL A 125 6.83 -7.91 3.47
CA VAL A 125 6.42 -8.24 4.84
C VAL A 125 4.92 -8.48 4.94
N ALA A 126 4.10 -7.62 4.32
CA ALA A 126 2.64 -7.76 4.30
C ALA A 126 2.21 -9.06 3.60
N ILE A 127 2.79 -9.38 2.44
CA ILE A 127 2.45 -10.58 1.65
C ILE A 127 2.94 -11.85 2.36
N LEU A 128 4.12 -11.83 2.99
CA LEU A 128 4.64 -12.98 3.74
C LEU A 128 3.77 -13.29 4.95
N LYS A 129 3.35 -12.27 5.71
CA LYS A 129 2.50 -12.44 6.89
C LYS A 129 1.07 -12.87 6.55
N HIS A 130 0.48 -12.30 5.51
CA HIS A 130 -0.95 -12.41 5.24
C HIS A 130 -1.31 -13.20 3.97
N GLY A 131 -0.31 -13.67 3.21
CA GLY A 131 -0.50 -14.44 1.99
C GLY A 131 -1.28 -13.68 0.92
N SER A 132 -2.30 -14.34 0.35
CA SER A 132 -3.16 -13.76 -0.69
C SER A 132 -3.97 -12.55 -0.23
N LEU A 133 -4.27 -12.44 1.07
CA LEU A 133 -4.91 -11.24 1.63
C LEU A 133 -3.97 -10.02 1.55
N GLY A 134 -2.68 -10.24 1.83
CA GLY A 134 -1.66 -9.21 1.71
C GLY A 134 -1.53 -8.71 0.27
N GLU A 135 -1.45 -9.63 -0.69
CA GLU A 135 -1.36 -9.28 -2.12
C GLU A 135 -2.53 -8.41 -2.58
N ARG A 136 -3.75 -8.79 -2.20
CA ARG A 136 -4.95 -8.06 -2.60
C ARG A 136 -4.94 -6.63 -2.07
N VAL A 137 -4.64 -6.44 -0.79
CA VAL A 137 -4.63 -5.10 -0.17
C VAL A 137 -3.50 -4.26 -0.73
N VAL A 138 -2.31 -4.83 -0.93
CA VAL A 138 -1.19 -4.11 -1.53
C VAL A 138 -1.51 -3.71 -2.98
N TYR A 139 -2.21 -4.55 -3.73
CA TYR A 139 -2.67 -4.21 -5.08
C TYR A 139 -3.71 -3.09 -5.08
N GLU A 140 -4.71 -3.15 -4.18
CA GLU A 140 -5.82 -2.18 -4.12
C GLU A 140 -5.42 -0.83 -3.49
N LEU A 141 -4.60 -0.85 -2.44
CA LEU A 141 -4.27 0.33 -1.61
C LEU A 141 -2.81 0.79 -1.77
N GLY A 142 -2.00 0.08 -2.54
CA GLY A 142 -0.61 0.45 -2.83
C GLY A 142 0.31 0.42 -1.61
N GLU A 143 1.25 1.37 -1.58
CA GLU A 143 2.31 1.47 -0.56
C GLU A 143 1.74 1.69 0.84
N GLN A 144 0.71 2.51 0.98
CA GLN A 144 0.08 2.83 2.26
C GLN A 144 -0.64 1.59 2.83
N GLY A 145 -1.26 0.80 1.97
CA GLY A 145 -1.82 -0.50 2.34
C GLY A 145 -0.75 -1.50 2.80
N ALA A 146 0.38 -1.53 2.11
CA ALA A 146 1.52 -2.37 2.47
C ALA A 146 2.07 -2.02 3.86
N LYS A 147 2.35 -0.74 4.11
CA LYS A 147 2.82 -0.21 5.40
C LYS A 147 1.84 -0.50 6.52
N ALA A 148 0.55 -0.24 6.29
CA ALA A 148 -0.49 -0.54 7.25
C ALA A 148 -0.53 -2.03 7.59
N LEU A 149 -0.48 -2.93 6.60
CA LEU A 149 -0.54 -4.38 6.82
C LEU A 149 0.70 -4.99 7.47
N ALA A 150 1.89 -4.45 7.20
CA ALA A 150 3.15 -5.01 7.68
C ALA A 150 3.19 -5.13 9.21
N GLY A 151 2.50 -4.23 9.92
CA GLY A 151 2.41 -4.19 11.39
C GLY A 151 1.22 -4.93 12.02
N LEU A 152 0.29 -5.50 11.22
CA LEU A 152 -0.96 -6.06 11.74
C LEU A 152 -0.90 -7.59 11.87
N SER A 153 -1.70 -8.13 12.79
CA SER A 153 -2.03 -9.54 12.94
C SER A 153 -3.04 -9.99 11.87
N GLY A 154 -3.14 -11.31 11.66
CA GLY A 154 -4.05 -11.87 10.65
C GLY A 154 -5.52 -11.50 10.86
N GLN A 155 -5.99 -11.35 12.10
CA GLN A 155 -7.37 -10.92 12.38
C GLN A 155 -7.60 -9.47 11.96
N ASN A 156 -6.67 -8.59 12.29
CA ASN A 156 -6.78 -7.17 12.01
C ASN A 156 -6.50 -6.85 10.53
N ALA A 157 -5.63 -7.60 9.86
CA ALA A 157 -5.49 -7.57 8.41
C ALA A 157 -6.83 -7.87 7.69
N ARG A 158 -7.60 -8.87 8.15
CA ARG A 158 -8.94 -9.15 7.60
C ARG A 158 -9.91 -7.99 7.82
N ARG A 159 -9.86 -7.32 8.97
CA ARG A 159 -10.67 -6.11 9.23
C ARG A 159 -10.31 -4.98 8.29
N LEU A 160 -9.02 -4.74 8.07
CA LEU A 160 -8.54 -3.75 7.11
C LEU A 160 -9.06 -4.06 5.70
N VAL A 161 -8.98 -5.32 5.25
CA VAL A 161 -9.52 -5.76 3.95
C VAL A 161 -11.03 -5.48 3.84
N MET A 162 -11.81 -5.80 4.87
CA MET A 162 -13.25 -5.54 4.87
C MET A 162 -13.54 -4.03 4.75
N MET A 163 -12.83 -3.17 5.47
CA MET A 163 -13.01 -1.73 5.34
C MET A 163 -12.58 -1.19 3.97
N ALA A 164 -11.52 -1.75 3.39
CA ALA A 164 -11.08 -1.39 2.03
C ALA A 164 -12.18 -1.72 1.00
N GLN A 165 -12.79 -2.89 1.10
CA GLN A 165 -13.91 -3.30 0.25
C GLN A 165 -15.17 -2.46 0.45
N GLU A 166 -15.43 -2.02 1.68
CA GLU A 166 -16.51 -1.08 2.01
C GLU A 166 -16.24 0.35 1.51
N GLY A 167 -15.00 0.67 1.11
CA GLY A 167 -14.60 2.03 0.73
C GLY A 167 -14.53 3.01 1.92
N SER A 168 -14.42 2.49 3.15
CA SER A 168 -14.37 3.32 4.37
C SER A 168 -12.96 3.73 4.77
N LEU A 169 -11.93 3.25 4.08
CA LEU A 169 -10.53 3.63 4.29
C LEU A 169 -10.12 4.76 3.35
N SER A 170 -9.65 5.85 3.94
CA SER A 170 -8.92 6.91 3.23
C SER A 170 -7.41 6.75 3.42
N VAL A 171 -6.63 7.31 2.50
CA VAL A 171 -5.15 7.30 2.59
C VAL A 171 -4.64 7.82 3.94
N PRO A 172 -5.16 8.95 4.49
CA PRO A 172 -4.72 9.41 5.82
C PRO A 172 -5.03 8.43 6.97
N LEU A 173 -6.13 7.68 6.88
CA LEU A 173 -6.43 6.65 7.88
C LEU A 173 -5.44 5.48 7.80
N LEU A 174 -5.01 5.11 6.59
CA LEU A 174 -3.96 4.11 6.41
C LEU A 174 -2.64 4.55 7.04
N ASP A 175 -2.28 5.84 6.95
CA ASP A 175 -1.07 6.36 7.60
C ASP A 175 -1.16 6.27 9.13
N VAL A 176 -2.33 6.53 9.71
CA VAL A 176 -2.58 6.31 11.14
C VAL A 176 -2.42 4.82 11.50
N VAL A 177 -2.98 3.92 10.69
CA VAL A 177 -2.84 2.47 10.92
C VAL A 177 -1.38 2.04 10.78
N ALA A 178 -0.64 2.55 9.80
CA ALA A 178 0.77 2.25 9.63
C ALA A 178 1.61 2.75 10.82
N LYS A 179 1.30 3.94 11.36
CA LYS A 179 2.03 4.54 12.49
C LYS A 179 1.71 3.87 13.83
N TYR A 180 0.43 3.59 14.10
CA TYR A 180 -0.03 3.09 15.41
C TYR A 180 -0.39 1.60 15.43
N GLY A 181 -0.23 0.90 14.30
CA GLY A 181 -0.46 -0.53 14.15
C GLY A 181 -1.86 -0.97 14.56
N GLU A 182 -1.91 -2.02 15.38
CA GLU A 182 -3.14 -2.67 15.83
C GLU A 182 -4.09 -1.73 16.56
N ARG A 183 -3.56 -0.83 17.40
CA ARG A 183 -4.36 0.10 18.20
C ARG A 183 -5.01 1.15 17.34
N GLY A 184 -4.26 1.68 16.36
CA GLY A 184 -4.79 2.61 15.36
C GLY A 184 -5.95 1.99 14.59
N LEU A 185 -5.76 0.76 14.10
CA LEU A 185 -6.80 0.06 13.36
C LEU A 185 -8.04 -0.23 14.22
N GLU A 186 -7.86 -0.61 15.48
CA GLU A 186 -8.98 -0.91 16.37
C GLU A 186 -9.90 0.29 16.57
N ILE A 187 -9.35 1.49 16.75
CA ILE A 187 -10.13 2.73 16.84
C ILE A 187 -10.84 3.03 15.53
N VAL A 188 -10.13 2.93 14.40
CA VAL A 188 -10.71 3.17 13.07
C VAL A 188 -11.87 2.22 12.81
N TRP A 189 -11.69 0.94 13.15
CA TRP A 189 -12.72 -0.09 12.99
C TRP A 189 -13.94 0.15 13.90
N LYS A 190 -13.73 0.43 15.19
CA LYS A 190 -14.82 0.68 16.16
C LYS A 190 -15.62 1.94 15.81
N HIS A 191 -14.96 2.95 15.28
CA HIS A 191 -15.55 4.27 15.03
C HIS A 191 -15.71 4.61 13.55
N LYS A 192 -15.75 3.61 12.65
CA LYS A 192 -15.86 3.83 11.19
C LYS A 192 -17.04 4.74 10.78
N ALA A 193 -18.18 4.63 11.47
CA ALA A 193 -19.34 5.48 11.23
C ALA A 193 -19.12 6.93 11.67
N ALA A 194 -18.44 7.15 12.80
CA ALA A 194 -18.12 8.49 13.28
C ALA A 194 -17.06 9.14 12.39
N LEU A 195 -16.04 8.37 11.97
CA LEU A 195 -14.99 8.81 11.05
C LEU A 195 -15.49 9.09 9.63
N ALA A 196 -16.68 8.61 9.25
CA ALA A 196 -17.33 9.03 8.01
C ALA A 196 -17.77 10.51 8.04
N THR A 197 -17.87 11.11 9.23
CA THR A 197 -18.15 12.55 9.37
C THR A 197 -16.86 13.35 9.25
N GLY A 198 -16.85 14.36 8.37
CA GLY A 198 -15.63 15.13 8.06
C GLY A 198 -15.00 15.82 9.26
N ALA A 199 -15.80 16.28 10.23
CA ALA A 199 -15.29 16.95 11.43
C ALA A 199 -14.57 15.98 12.38
N THR A 200 -15.16 14.82 12.66
CA THR A 200 -14.55 13.79 13.50
C THR A 200 -13.27 13.24 12.86
N LEU A 201 -13.31 13.01 11.54
CA LEU A 201 -12.12 12.60 10.79
C LEU A 201 -11.01 13.64 10.88
N ALA A 202 -11.32 14.92 10.65
CA ALA A 202 -10.32 15.99 10.71
C ALA A 202 -9.69 16.10 12.10
N ALA A 203 -10.49 16.05 13.17
CA ALA A 203 -9.99 16.07 14.54
C ALA A 203 -9.11 14.84 14.84
N PHE A 204 -9.54 13.65 14.43
CA PHE A 204 -8.78 12.42 14.61
C PHE A 204 -7.45 12.43 13.84
N LEU A 205 -7.43 12.95 12.61
CA LEU A 205 -6.20 13.01 11.80
C LEU A 205 -5.23 14.09 12.29
N ALA A 206 -5.74 15.16 12.91
CA ALA A 206 -4.90 16.22 13.49
C ALA A 206 -4.10 15.71 14.71
N ASP A 207 -4.76 14.96 15.60
CA ASP A 207 -4.10 14.33 16.76
C ASP A 207 -4.77 12.99 17.11
N PRO A 208 -4.29 11.85 16.55
CA PRO A 208 -4.89 10.55 16.78
C PRO A 208 -4.52 9.93 18.13
N GLU A 209 -3.46 10.42 18.79
CA GLU A 209 -2.89 9.77 19.99
C GLU A 209 -3.85 9.76 21.20
N PRO A 210 -4.56 10.86 21.55
CA PRO A 210 -5.54 10.86 22.64
C PRO A 210 -6.67 9.84 22.45
N PHE A 211 -7.14 9.67 21.21
CA PHE A 211 -8.20 8.71 20.89
C PHE A 211 -7.69 7.26 20.98
N ILE A 212 -6.46 7.01 20.51
CA ILE A 212 -5.82 5.69 20.55
C ILE A 212 -5.48 5.28 21.99
N ASN A 213 -5.12 6.23 22.85
CA ASN A 213 -4.89 6.03 24.27
C ASN A 213 -6.18 5.95 25.09
N GLY A 214 -7.33 6.25 24.48
CA GLY A 214 -8.63 6.23 25.16
C GLY A 214 -8.83 7.40 26.13
N SER A 215 -8.02 8.45 26.05
CA SER A 215 -8.22 9.67 26.86
C SER A 215 -9.33 10.56 26.32
N VAL A 216 -9.70 10.39 25.05
CA VAL A 216 -10.84 11.08 24.40
C VAL A 216 -11.71 10.05 23.67
N GLU A 217 -13.02 10.09 23.89
CA GLU A 217 -13.98 9.24 23.18
C GLU A 217 -14.50 9.93 21.91
N LEU A 218 -14.52 9.21 20.78
CA LEU A 218 -15.00 9.74 19.49
C LEU A 218 -16.52 9.95 19.44
N GLY A 219 -17.29 9.30 20.33
CA GLY A 219 -18.76 9.27 20.27
C GLY A 219 -19.47 10.42 21.00
N THR A 220 -18.88 10.95 22.06
CA THR A 220 -19.51 11.94 22.96
C THR A 220 -19.05 13.37 22.67
N THR A 221 -17.81 13.52 22.19
CA THR A 221 -17.13 14.82 22.14
C THR A 221 -17.62 15.75 21.02
N VAL A 222 -18.21 15.22 19.95
CA VAL A 222 -18.58 16.02 18.75
C VAL A 222 -20.00 16.57 18.82
N VAL A 223 -20.87 16.02 19.66
CA VAL A 223 -22.29 16.42 19.67
C VAL A 223 -22.57 17.60 20.61
N GLU A 224 -21.79 17.83 21.68
CA GLU A 224 -22.24 18.75 22.75
C GLU A 224 -21.30 19.87 23.21
N GLY A 225 -19.99 19.94 22.87
CA GLY A 225 -19.19 21.02 23.50
C GLY A 225 -17.81 21.39 22.98
N VAL A 226 -17.21 20.68 22.01
CA VAL A 226 -15.82 20.95 21.59
C VAL A 226 -15.71 21.69 20.26
N VAL A 227 -16.87 22.00 19.65
CA VAL A 227 -16.97 22.70 18.37
C VAL A 227 -16.50 24.17 18.47
N GLU A 228 -16.58 24.85 19.61
CA GLU A 228 -16.17 26.26 19.65
C GLU A 228 -14.65 26.49 19.83
N PRO A 229 -13.95 25.93 20.84
CA PRO A 229 -12.53 26.26 21.04
C PRO A 229 -11.58 25.52 20.08
N VAL A 230 -11.87 24.26 19.73
CA VAL A 230 -10.99 23.49 18.82
C VAL A 230 -11.22 23.88 17.36
N LEU A 231 -12.45 24.25 16.94
CA LEU A 231 -12.62 24.81 15.60
C LEU A 231 -12.01 26.21 15.49
N THR A 232 -12.01 27.04 16.53
CA THR A 232 -11.36 28.35 16.41
C THR A 232 -9.83 28.27 16.33
N GLU A 233 -9.16 27.33 17.02
CA GLU A 233 -7.71 27.15 16.89
C GLU A 233 -7.28 26.24 15.73
N VAL A 234 -8.03 25.17 15.44
CA VAL A 234 -7.65 24.18 14.40
C VAL A 234 -8.33 24.46 13.05
N VAL A 235 -9.52 25.09 13.02
CA VAL A 235 -10.20 25.44 11.75
C VAL A 235 -9.87 26.85 11.24
N ALA A 236 -9.44 27.79 12.08
CA ALA A 236 -8.93 29.07 11.56
C ALA A 236 -7.77 28.91 10.55
N PRO A 237 -6.82 27.97 10.74
CA PRO A 237 -5.84 27.60 9.71
C PRO A 237 -6.45 26.87 8.50
N ILE A 238 -7.48 26.04 8.68
CA ILE A 238 -8.14 25.28 7.59
C ILE A 238 -8.93 26.20 6.66
N ALA A 239 -9.49 27.29 7.17
CA ALA A 239 -10.11 28.35 6.36
C ALA A 239 -9.10 29.05 5.43
N SER A 240 -7.80 28.90 5.68
CA SER A 240 -6.70 29.41 4.84
C SER A 240 -6.06 28.34 3.93
N LEU A 241 -6.54 27.08 3.97
CA LEU A 241 -6.02 26.05 3.08
C LEU A 241 -6.33 26.41 1.62
N PRO A 242 -5.38 26.20 0.68
CA PRO A 242 -5.60 26.45 -0.73
C PRO A 242 -6.83 25.69 -1.23
N ALA A 243 -7.66 26.34 -2.04
CA ALA A 243 -8.89 25.79 -2.64
C ALA A 243 -8.72 24.41 -3.32
N VAL A 244 -7.47 24.04 -3.63
CA VAL A 244 -7.07 22.74 -4.20
C VAL A 244 -7.43 21.57 -3.26
N VAL A 245 -7.19 21.67 -1.95
CA VAL A 245 -7.47 20.58 -1.00
C VAL A 245 -8.98 20.37 -0.82
N GLY A 246 -9.75 21.46 -0.82
CA GLY A 246 -11.22 21.39 -0.80
C GLY A 246 -11.81 20.76 -2.07
N ALA A 247 -11.17 20.95 -3.22
CA ALA A 247 -11.63 20.40 -4.50
C ALA A 247 -11.42 18.88 -4.62
N GLU A 248 -10.37 18.32 -4.00
CA GLU A 248 -10.14 16.87 -3.96
C GLU A 248 -11.18 16.16 -3.08
N VAL A 249 -11.45 16.71 -1.88
CA VAL A 249 -12.46 16.18 -0.95
C VAL A 249 -13.86 16.29 -1.56
N ALA A 250 -14.16 17.40 -2.26
CA ALA A 250 -15.43 17.57 -2.94
C ALA A 250 -15.65 16.60 -4.13
N ARG A 251 -14.59 16.04 -4.73
CA ARG A 251 -14.71 15.07 -5.84
C ARG A 251 -15.01 13.65 -5.37
N GLY A 252 -14.54 13.26 -4.18
CA GLY A 252 -14.78 11.91 -3.64
C GLY A 252 -16.12 11.73 -2.92
N VAL A 253 -16.75 12.83 -2.49
CA VAL A 253 -17.96 12.78 -1.68
C VAL A 253 -19.21 12.81 -2.58
N ASN A 254 -20.11 11.83 -2.41
CA ASN A 254 -21.41 11.84 -3.08
C ASN A 254 -22.32 12.89 -2.42
N TRP A 255 -22.20 14.13 -2.89
CA TRP A 255 -22.95 15.29 -2.40
C TRP A 255 -24.46 15.08 -2.37
N THR A 256 -25.00 14.23 -3.25
CA THR A 256 -26.42 13.89 -3.28
C THR A 256 -26.91 13.32 -1.96
N LEU A 257 -26.11 12.46 -1.31
CA LEU A 257 -26.45 11.86 -0.02
C LEU A 257 -26.36 12.87 1.13
N LEU A 258 -25.36 13.76 1.09
CA LEU A 258 -25.24 14.84 2.07
C LEU A 258 -26.39 15.84 1.97
N PHE A 259 -26.81 16.22 0.76
CA PHE A 259 -27.95 17.11 0.57
C PHE A 259 -29.27 16.44 0.93
N LEU A 260 -29.43 15.13 0.68
CA LEU A 260 -30.60 14.38 1.12
C LEU A 260 -30.66 14.28 2.64
N ALA A 261 -29.55 13.92 3.30
CA ALA A 261 -29.48 13.81 4.76
C ALA A 261 -29.61 15.16 5.47
N GLY A 262 -28.95 16.20 4.95
CA GLY A 262 -29.07 17.56 5.47
C GLY A 262 -30.45 18.15 5.23
N GLY A 263 -31.05 17.89 4.07
CA GLY A 263 -32.40 18.35 3.72
C GLY A 263 -33.49 17.69 4.57
N THR A 264 -33.43 16.38 4.79
CA THR A 264 -34.39 15.67 5.65
C THR A 264 -34.18 16.01 7.13
N GLY A 265 -32.94 16.17 7.59
CA GLY A 265 -32.62 16.60 8.95
C GLY A 265 -33.14 18.00 9.26
N LEU A 266 -32.94 18.96 8.34
CA LEU A 266 -33.46 20.33 8.50
C LEU A 266 -34.99 20.36 8.44
N ALA A 267 -35.62 19.60 7.54
CA ALA A 267 -37.07 19.49 7.45
C ALA A 267 -37.67 18.87 8.73
N GLY A 268 -37.03 17.83 9.29
CA GLY A 268 -37.43 17.22 10.56
C GLY A 268 -37.26 18.17 11.75
N ALA A 269 -36.15 18.90 11.82
CA ALA A 269 -35.91 19.89 12.87
C ALA A 269 -36.90 21.06 12.81
N LEU A 270 -37.29 21.50 11.60
CA LEU A 270 -38.32 22.51 11.41
C LEU A 270 -39.73 21.99 11.77
N TYR A 271 -40.02 20.73 11.46
CA TYR A 271 -41.27 20.06 11.84
C TYR A 271 -41.41 19.95 13.36
N LEU A 272 -40.36 19.52 14.07
CA LEU A 272 -40.34 19.40 15.53
C LEU A 272 -40.43 20.76 16.25
N ARG A 273 -39.98 21.85 15.64
CA ARG A 273 -40.11 23.21 16.19
C ARG A 273 -41.50 23.81 16.06
N GLY A 274 -42.51 23.06 15.60
CA GLY A 274 -43.90 23.51 15.53
C GLY A 274 -44.10 24.69 14.59
N ARG A 275 -43.13 24.98 13.70
CA ARG A 275 -43.32 25.97 12.65
C ARG A 275 -44.13 25.30 11.54
N PRO A 276 -45.39 25.71 11.30
CA PRO A 276 -46.13 25.17 10.18
C PRO A 276 -45.34 25.47 8.91
N LEU A 277 -44.95 24.41 8.19
CA LEU A 277 -44.44 24.52 6.83
C LEU A 277 -45.55 25.15 6.01
N VAL A 278 -45.49 26.47 5.84
CA VAL A 278 -46.41 27.21 4.99
C VAL A 278 -46.27 26.60 3.59
N PRO A 279 -47.30 25.91 3.03
CA PRO A 279 -47.17 25.16 1.78
C PRO A 279 -47.05 26.03 0.52
N THR A 280 -46.87 27.34 0.65
CA THR A 280 -47.01 28.27 -0.46
C THR A 280 -45.65 28.83 -0.90
N LEU A 281 -45.39 28.67 -2.20
CA LEU A 281 -44.40 29.36 -3.06
C LEU A 281 -43.06 28.69 -3.39
N VAL A 282 -42.52 27.76 -2.60
CA VAL A 282 -41.20 27.17 -2.93
C VAL A 282 -41.28 25.97 -3.90
N ALA A 283 -42.37 25.19 -3.84
CA ALA A 283 -42.56 24.03 -4.71
C ALA A 283 -42.73 24.37 -6.21
N SER A 284 -43.22 25.57 -6.55
CA SER A 284 -43.42 25.96 -7.96
C SER A 284 -42.15 26.48 -8.63
N ARG A 285 -41.27 27.20 -7.92
CA ARG A 285 -40.05 27.78 -8.51
C ARG A 285 -38.91 26.77 -8.64
N LEU A 286 -38.72 25.90 -7.65
CA LEU A 286 -37.70 24.85 -7.71
C LEU A 286 -38.05 23.75 -8.72
N GLY A 287 -39.33 23.39 -8.84
CA GLY A 287 -39.78 22.41 -9.84
C GLY A 287 -39.55 22.86 -11.29
N VAL A 288 -39.73 24.15 -11.58
CA VAL A 288 -39.48 24.72 -12.92
C VAL A 288 -37.97 24.83 -13.19
N ALA A 289 -37.17 25.21 -12.19
CA ALA A 289 -35.71 25.27 -12.33
C ALA A 289 -35.08 23.89 -12.59
N LEU A 290 -35.52 22.86 -11.85
CA LEU A 290 -35.01 21.49 -12.06
C LEU A 290 -35.37 20.93 -13.44
N ARG A 291 -36.59 21.17 -13.92
CA ARG A 291 -37.01 20.73 -15.27
C ARG A 291 -36.20 21.41 -16.38
N ARG A 292 -35.87 22.71 -16.23
CA ARG A 292 -34.99 23.41 -17.18
C ARG A 292 -33.58 22.83 -17.18
N LEU A 293 -33.01 22.57 -16.01
CA LEU A 293 -31.65 22.06 -15.88
C LEU A 293 -31.50 20.63 -16.44
N VAL A 294 -32.53 19.79 -16.26
CA VAL A 294 -32.57 18.44 -16.86
C VAL A 294 -32.73 18.51 -18.39
N ALA A 295 -33.62 19.38 -18.90
CA ALA A 295 -33.82 19.55 -20.34
C ALA A 295 -32.56 20.08 -21.05
N GLU A 296 -31.80 20.96 -20.39
CA GLU A 296 -30.59 21.57 -20.94
C GLU A 296 -29.40 20.58 -20.96
N ARG A 297 -29.35 19.67 -19.98
CA ARG A 297 -28.35 18.59 -19.95
C ARG A 297 -28.62 17.50 -21.00
N MET A 298 -29.89 17.23 -21.31
CA MET A 298 -30.28 16.28 -22.36
C MET A 298 -29.98 16.79 -23.78
N ARG A 299 -29.92 18.12 -24.00
CA ARG A 299 -29.53 18.70 -25.31
C ARG A 299 -28.02 18.74 -25.57
N ARG A 300 -27.20 18.54 -24.55
CA ARG A 300 -25.72 18.57 -24.65
C ARG A 300 -25.11 17.17 -24.77
N ARG A 301 -25.94 16.13 -24.85
CA ARG A 301 -25.56 14.77 -25.24
C ARG A 301 -26.10 14.49 -26.62
#